data_AF-A0A0B8PM86-F1
#
_entry.id   AF-A0A0B8PM86-F1
#
_cell.length_a   1.000
_cell.length_b   1.000
_cell.length_c   1.000
_cell.angle_alpha   90.00
_cell.angle_beta   90.00
_cell.angle_gamma   90.00
#
_symmetry.space_group_name_H-M   'P 1'
#
loop_
_entity.id
_entity.type
_entity.pdbx_description
1 polymer ?
#
loop_
_entity_poly.entity_id
_entity_poly.type
_entity_poly.pdbx_seq_one_letter_code
_entity_poly.pdbx_strand_id
1 'polypeptide(L)' 'MVQPENDLIAIGSGGNFAQAAATALLENTELDAREIAEKSLNIAGDICVFTNHHHTIDELEY' A
#
# COMPACT_ATOMS: atom_id res chain seq x y z
N MET A 1 -1.24 -13.81 0.21
CA MET A 1 -2.33 -13.83 1.22
C MET A 1 -3.44 -13.00 0.60
N VAL A 2 -4.68 -13.50 0.53
CA VAL A 2 -5.82 -12.77 -0.06
C VAL A 2 -6.97 -12.85 0.93
N GLN A 3 -6.83 -12.12 2.03
CA GLN A 3 -7.94 -11.80 2.93
C GLN A 3 -7.81 -10.32 3.25
N PRO A 4 -8.88 -9.52 3.07
CA PRO A 4 -8.88 -8.14 3.53
C PRO A 4 -8.82 -8.14 5.05
N GLU A 5 -7.75 -7.60 5.60
CA GLU A 5 -7.60 -7.31 7.02
C GLU A 5 -7.55 -5.79 7.15
N ASN A 6 -8.37 -5.24 8.04
CA ASN A 6 -8.38 -3.81 8.37
C ASN A 6 -8.56 -2.88 7.16
N ASP A 7 -9.54 -3.17 6.28
CA ASP A 7 -9.83 -2.40 5.06
C ASP A 7 -8.67 -2.29 4.05
N LEU A 8 -7.64 -3.13 4.20
CA LEU A 8 -6.47 -3.18 3.32
C LEU A 8 -6.39 -4.51 2.57
N ILE A 9 -6.01 -4.43 1.30
CA ILE A 9 -5.67 -5.59 0.49
C ILE A 9 -4.46 -5.27 -0.39
N ALA A 10 -3.50 -6.18 -0.43
CA ALA A 10 -2.32 -6.06 -1.29
C ALA A 10 -2.05 -7.39 -2.00
N ILE A 11 -1.63 -7.30 -3.26
CA ILE A 11 -1.32 -8.46 -4.10
C ILE A 11 0.00 -8.23 -4.86
N GLY A 12 0.52 -9.29 -5.48
CA GLY A 12 1.77 -9.25 -6.25
C GLY A 12 3.03 -9.48 -5.40
N SER A 13 4.20 -9.40 -6.05
CA SER A 13 5.50 -9.72 -5.44
C SER A 13 5.89 -8.77 -4.31
N GLY A 14 5.47 -7.51 -4.37
CA GLY A 14 5.67 -6.50 -3.32
C GLY A 14 4.52 -6.41 -2.30
N GLY A 15 3.48 -7.24 -2.44
CA GLY A 15 2.23 -7.10 -1.70
C GLY A 15 2.40 -7.11 -0.18
N ASN A 16 3.20 -8.02 0.36
CA ASN A 16 3.42 -8.09 1.81
C ASN A 16 4.14 -6.85 2.37
N PHE A 17 5.04 -6.23 1.59
CA PHE A 17 5.75 -5.01 2.02
C PHE A 17 4.81 -3.80 2.01
N ALA A 18 4.02 -3.67 0.94
CA ALA A 18 2.99 -2.64 0.85
C ALA A 18 1.95 -2.80 1.97
N GLN A 19 1.49 -4.02 2.24
CA GLN A 19 0.53 -4.28 3.31
C GLN A 19 1.10 -3.93 4.69
N ALA A 20 2.33 -4.35 4.99
CA ALA A 20 2.96 -4.02 6.27
C ALA A 20 3.13 -2.51 6.47
N ALA A 21 3.55 -1.78 5.42
CA ALA A 21 3.64 -0.33 5.44
C ALA A 21 2.27 0.33 5.62
N ALA A 22 1.27 -0.12 4.87
CA ALA A 22 -0.08 0.42 4.91
C ALA A 22 -0.72 0.22 6.30
N THR A 23 -0.58 -0.96 6.89
CA THR A 23 -1.05 -1.23 8.25
C THR A 23 -0.41 -0.30 9.26
N ALA A 24 0.91 -0.11 9.21
CA ALA A 24 1.59 0.79 10.13
C ALA A 24 1.14 2.26 9.97
N LEU A 25 0.94 2.72 8.74
CA LEU A 25 0.46 4.08 8.46
C LEU A 25 -0.99 4.27 8.93
N LEU A 26 -1.87 3.30 8.64
CA LEU A 26 -3.27 3.34 9.01
C LEU A 26 -3.46 3.41 10.54
N GLU A 27 -2.63 2.68 11.30
CA GLU A 27 -2.77 2.60 12.76
C GLU A 27 -2.13 3.79 13.49
N ASN A 28 -1.21 4.53 12.87
CA ASN A 28 -0.34 5.48 13.57
C ASN A 28 -0.32 6.88 12.97
N THR A 29 -1.16 7.16 11.96
CA THR A 29 -1.21 8.47 11.30
C THR A 29 -2.65 8.89 10.98
N GLU A 30 -2.82 10.15 10.60
CA GLU A 30 -4.11 10.69 10.10
C GLU A 30 -4.09 10.85 8.57
N LEU A 31 -3.25 10.08 7.88
CA LEU A 31 -3.14 10.11 6.42
C LEU A 31 -4.43 9.57 5.78
N ASP A 32 -4.78 10.14 4.64
CA ASP A 32 -5.90 9.61 3.86
C ASP A 32 -5.54 8.30 3.12
N ALA A 33 -6.56 7.64 2.56
CA ALA A 33 -6.38 6.36 1.87
C ALA A 33 -5.42 6.46 0.68
N ARG A 34 -5.45 7.57 -0.07
CA ARG A 34 -4.58 7.82 -1.21
C ARG A 34 -3.13 7.96 -0.78
N GLU A 35 -2.87 8.75 0.26
CA GLU A 35 -1.54 8.95 0.84
C GLU A 35 -0.96 7.64 1.39
N ILE A 36 -1.78 6.84 2.09
CA ILE A 36 -1.36 5.53 2.59
C ILE A 36 -0.99 4.61 1.43
N ALA A 37 -1.82 4.53 0.38
CA ALA A 37 -1.55 3.70 -0.80
C ALA A 37 -0.25 4.11 -1.50
N GLU A 38 -0.06 5.40 -1.75
CA GLU A 38 1.13 5.93 -2.43
C GLU A 38 2.41 5.67 -1.63
N LYS A 39 2.42 5.96 -0.32
CA LYS A 39 3.60 5.73 0.53
C LYS A 39 3.95 4.25 0.64
N SER A 40 2.93 3.40 0.77
CA SER A 40 3.10 1.95 0.87
C SER A 40 3.68 1.34 -0.42
N LEU A 41 3.22 1.81 -1.58
CA LEU A 41 3.76 1.39 -2.88
C LEU A 41 5.23 1.85 -3.07
N ASN A 42 5.57 3.07 -2.63
CA ASN A 42 6.96 3.54 -2.66
C ASN A 42 7.89 2.63 -1.84
N ILE A 43 7.51 2.31 -0.59
CA ILE A 43 8.26 1.40 0.28
C ILE A 43 8.38 0.00 -0.36
N ALA A 44 7.31 -0.50 -0.97
CA ALA A 44 7.36 -1.79 -1.67
C ALA A 44 8.31 -1.76 -2.87
N GLY A 45 8.39 -0.65 -3.60
CA GLY A 45 9.34 -0.44 -4.69
C GLY A 45 10.80 -0.36 -4.24
N ASP A 46 11.06 0.14 -3.02
CA ASP A 46 12.42 0.16 -2.45
C ASP A 46 12.92 -1.24 -2.05
N ILE A 47 12.01 -2.16 -1.75
CA ILE A 47 12.35 -3.48 -1.19
C ILE A 47 12.23 -4.60 -2.23
N CYS A 48 11.19 -4.60 -3.06
CA CYS A 48 10.91 -5.68 -4.00
C CYS A 48 11.53 -5.39 -5.37
N VAL A 49 12.49 -6.20 -5.80
CA VAL A 49 13.16 -6.07 -7.11
C VAL A 49 12.22 -6.16 -8.34
N PHE A 50 10.97 -6.61 -8.14
CA PHE A 50 9.94 -6.71 -9.17
C PHE A 50 8.85 -5.62 -9.06
N THR A 51 8.98 -4.69 -8.12
CA THR A 51 8.09 -3.54 -7.94
C THR A 51 8.91 -2.27 -8.14
N ASN A 52 8.37 -1.29 -8.86
CA ASN A 52 9.06 -0.04 -9.16
C ASN A 52 8.24 1.16 -8.65
N HIS A 53 8.77 2.38 -8.79
CA HIS A 53 8.14 3.61 -8.31
C HIS A 53 7.17 4.27 -9.30
N HIS A 54 6.84 3.62 -10.42
CA HIS A 54 5.86 4.15 -11.38
C HIS A 54 4.48 3.61 -11.00
N HIS A 55 3.71 4.42 -10.27
CA HIS A 55 2.40 4.04 -9.76
C HIS A 55 1.27 4.64 -10.60
N THR A 56 0.22 3.87 -10.80
CA THR A 56 -1.11 4.37 -11.19
C THR A 56 -2.00 4.26 -9.96
N ILE A 57 -2.63 5.37 -9.55
CA ILE A 57 -3.46 5.44 -8.34
C ILE A 57 -4.81 6.02 -8.74
N ASP A 58 -5.84 5.19 -8.65
CA ASP A 58 -7.24 5.55 -8.89
C ASP A 58 -7.98 5.66 -7.55
N GLU A 59 -8.90 6.61 -7.45
CA GLU A 59 -9.68 6.91 -6.25
C GLU A 59 -11.16 7.11 -6.61
N LEU A 60 -12.06 6.71 -5.72
CA LEU A 60 -13.50 6.92 -5.85
C LEU A 60 -13.93 8.04 -4.91
N GLU A 61 -14.36 9.17 -5.48
CA GLU A 61 -15.00 10.26 -4.74
C GLU A 61 -16.51 9.98 -4.64
N TYR A 62 -17.07 10.10 -3.42
CA TYR A 62 -18.50 9.92 -3.15
C TYR A 62 -19.18 11.24 -2.75
#